data_AF-A0A8J2KZR3-F1
#
_entry.id   AF-A0A8J2KZR3-F1
#
_cell.length_a   1.000
_cell.length_b   1.000
_cell.length_c   1.000
_cell.angle_alpha   90.00
_cell.angle_beta   90.00
_cell.angle_gamma   90.00
#
_symmetry.space_group_name_H-M   'P 1'
#
loop_
_entity.id
_entity.type
_entity.pdbx_description
1 polymer ?
#
loop_
_entity_poly.entity_id
_entity_poly.type
_entity_poly.pdbx_seq_one_letter_code
_entity_poly.pdbx_strand_id
1 'polypeptide(L)' 'MAGMMTGALLSSLISDNFGRTRGFLFVTFGMGIFGSLPSLSVSPIMYAVARFFAGFGMG' A
#
# COMPACT_ATOMS: atom_id res chain seq x y z
N MET A 1 -3.16 10.67 3.30
CA MET A 1 -2.28 10.10 4.35
C MET A 1 -2.91 8.92 5.09
N ALA A 2 -4.24 8.81 5.19
CA ALA A 2 -4.91 7.70 5.88
C ALA A 2 -4.48 6.29 5.41
N GLY A 3 -4.37 6.04 4.09
CA GLY A 3 -3.95 4.73 3.58
C GLY A 3 -2.55 4.30 3.99
N MET A 4 -1.61 5.24 4.11
CA MET A 4 -0.23 4.94 4.50
C MET A 4 -0.12 4.60 5.99
N MET A 5 -0.92 5.26 6.84
CA MET A 5 -1.00 4.91 8.26
C MET A 5 -1.60 3.53 8.49
N THR A 6 -2.66 3.17 7.76
CA THR A 6 -3.28 1.84 7.90
C THR A 6 -2.40 0.74 7.34
N GLY A 7 -1.70 0.99 6.22
CA GLY A 7 -0.68 0.09 5.70
C GLY A 7 0.44 -0.15 6.71
N ALA A 8 0.99 0.92 7.31
CA ALA A 8 2.11 0.83 8.24
C ALA A 8 1.81 0.07 9.51
N LEU A 9 0.59 0.20 10.05
CA LEU A 9 0.17 -0.57 11.21
C LEU A 9 0.07 -2.06 10.88
N LEU A 10 -0.47 -2.42 9.72
CA LEU A 10 -0.60 -3.81 9.30
C LEU A 10 0.74 -4.42 8.89
N SER A 11 1.60 -3.69 8.19
CA SER A 11 2.94 -4.15 7.80
C SER A 11 3.82 -4.38 9.02
N SER A 12 3.69 -3.54 10.06
CA SER A 12 4.36 -3.74 11.35
C SER A 12 3.89 -5.03 12.02
N LEU A 13 2.57 -5.27 12.11
CA LEU A 13 2.02 -6.51 12.68
C LEU A 13 2.47 -7.75 11.88
N ILE A 14 2.49 -7.68 10.55
CA ILE A 14 2.92 -8.79 9.69
C ILE A 14 4.42 -9.04 9.84
N SER A 15 5.22 -7.97 9.90
CA SER A 15 6.68 -8.04 10.08
C SER A 15 7.04 -8.68 11.43
N ASP A 16 6.28 -8.38 12.48
CA ASP A 16 6.51 -8.94 13.82
C ASP A 16 6.19 -10.43 13.89
N ASN A 17 5.21 -10.91 13.09
CA ASN A 17 4.80 -12.32 13.09
C ASN A 17 5.56 -13.20 12.07
N PHE A 18 5.91 -12.67 10.90
CA PHE A 18 6.48 -13.44 9.78
C PHE A 18 7.95 -13.11 9.48
N GLY A 19 8.54 -12.17 10.21
CA GLY A 19 9.91 -11.69 10.01
C GLY A 19 10.01 -10.58 8.97
N ARG A 20 10.95 -9.64 9.19
CA ARG A 20 11.12 -8.39 8.41
C ARG A 20 11.30 -8.61 6.91
N THR A 21 11.95 -9.68 6.49
CA THR A 21 12.27 -9.93 5.07
C THR A 21 11.01 -10.18 4.24
N ARG A 22 10.02 -10.89 4.80
CA ARG A 22 8.74 -11.15 4.13
C ARG A 22 7.85 -9.91 4.14
N GLY A 23 7.91 -9.11 5.21
CA GLY A 23 7.26 -7.79 5.27
C GLY A 23 7.75 -6.85 4.16
N PHE A 24 9.07 -6.76 3.96
CA PHE A 24 9.66 -5.94 2.90
C PHE A 24 9.24 -6.35 1.49
N LEU A 25 9.19 -7.66 1.22
CA LEU A 25 8.73 -8.17 -0.07
C LEU A 25 7.25 -7.83 -0.32
N PHE A 26 6.41 -7.94 0.71
CA PHE A 26 4.99 -7.63 0.62
C PHE A 26 4.74 -6.14 0.34
N VAL A 27 5.46 -5.25 1.04
CA VAL A 27 5.40 -3.79 0.81
C VAL A 27 5.92 -3.44 -0.59
N THR A 28 7.03 -4.04 -1.03
CA THR A 28 7.58 -3.77 -2.37
C THR A 28 6.60 -4.20 -3.49
N PHE A 29 5.96 -5.36 -3.33
CA PHE A 29 4.96 -5.85 -4.27
C PHE A 29 3.69 -4.99 -4.25
N GLY A 30 3.23 -4.60 -3.06
CA GLY A 30 2.11 -3.69 -2.86
C GLY A 30 2.35 -2.32 -3.50
N MET A 31 3.55 -1.76 -3.35
CA MET A 31 3.95 -0.49 -3.96
C MET A 31 3.95 -0.56 -5.50
N GLY A 32 4.40 -1.67 -6.10
CA GLY A 32 4.38 -1.84 -7.56
C GLY A 32 2.97 -1.93 -8.15
N ILE A 33 2.09 -2.74 -7.53
CA ILE A 33 0.72 -2.94 -8.00
C ILE A 33 -0.14 -1.70 -7.69
N PHE A 34 -0.19 -1.30 -6.43
CA PHE A 34 -1.08 -0.22 -6.02
C PHE A 34 -0.57 1.17 -6.43
N GLY A 35 0.74 1.33 -6.64
CA GLY A 35 1.33 2.57 -7.15
C GLY A 35 1.05 2.83 -8.63
N SER A 36 0.71 1.79 -9.41
CA SER A 36 0.39 1.93 -10.84
C SER A 36 -1.11 2.12 -11.11
N LEU A 37 -2.01 1.77 -10.18
CA LEU A 37 -3.45 2.01 -10.31
C LEU A 37 -3.87 3.49 -10.51
N PRO A 38 -3.21 4.50 -9.88
CA PRO A 38 -3.59 5.90 -10.06
C PRO A 38 -3.39 6.41 -11.49
N SER A 39 -2.44 5.86 -12.26
CA SER A 39 -2.18 6.31 -13.64
C SER A 39 -3.25 5.86 -14.62
N LEU A 40 -4.07 4.86 -14.25
CA LEU A 40 -5.19 4.33 -15.04
C LEU A 40 -6.54 4.95 -14.64
N SER A 41 -6.55 5.90 -13.70
CA SER A 41 -7.81 6.46 -13.19
C SER A 41 -8.38 7.53 -14.13
N VAL A 42 -9.64 7.33 -14.53
CA VAL A 42 -10.36 8.21 -15.47
C VAL A 42 -11.28 9.21 -14.73
N SER A 43 -11.55 8.98 -13.43
CA SER A 43 -12.42 9.83 -12.61
C SER A 43 -11.76 10.29 -11.31
N PRO A 44 -12.16 11.44 -10.73
CA PRO A 44 -11.58 11.98 -9.49
C PRO A 44 -11.76 11.05 -8.30
N ILE A 45 -12.91 10.35 -8.24
CA ILE A 45 -13.23 9.40 -7.17
C ILE A 45 -12.32 8.17 -7.30
N MET A 46 -12.14 7.66 -8.52
CA MET A 46 -11.25 6.53 -8.77
C MET A 46 -9.79 6.88 -8.45
N TYR A 47 -9.36 8.11 -8.74
CA TYR A 47 -8.05 8.60 -8.35
C TYR A 47 -7.88 8.62 -6.82
N ALA A 48 -8.87 9.12 -6.08
CA ALA A 48 -8.82 9.17 -4.62
C ALA A 48 -8.73 7.76 -3.98
N VAL A 49 -9.51 6.82 -4.48
CA VAL A 49 -9.48 5.42 -4.04
C VAL A 49 -8.15 4.75 -4.40
N ALA A 50 -7.68 4.93 -5.63
CA ALA A 50 -6.39 4.39 -6.08
C ALA A 50 -5.23 4.95 -5.23
N ARG A 51 -5.27 6.25 -4.88
CA ARG A 51 -4.26 6.86 -4.01
C ARG A 51 -4.31 6.34 -2.57
N PHE A 52 -5.49 5.99 -2.07
CA PHE A 52 -5.64 5.37 -0.76
C PHE A 52 -4.96 4.00 -0.74
N PHE A 53 -5.23 3.15 -1.74
CA PHE A 53 -4.59 1.84 -1.88
C PHE A 53 -3.09 1.94 -2.18
N ALA A 54 -2.65 2.92 -2.96
CA ALA A 54 -1.23 3.18 -3.19
C ALA A 54 -0.51 3.51 -1.87
N GLY A 55 -1.13 4.31 -1.01
CA GLY A 55 -0.62 4.59 0.33
C GLY A 55 -0.58 3.32 1.19
N PHE A 56 -1.62 2.48 1.12
CA PHE A 56 -1.69 1.21 1.85
C PHE A 56 -0.58 0.24 1.46
N GLY A 57 -0.25 0.14 0.18
CA GLY A 57 0.84 -0.71 -0.30
C GLY A 57 2.24 -0.22 0.07
N MET A 58 2.41 1.05 0.44
CA MET A 58 3.69 1.62 0.89
C MET A 58 3.88 1.59 2.40
N GLY A 59 2.79 1.49 3.16
CA GLY A 59 2.83 1.43 4.62
C GLY A 59 3.36 0.09 5.10
#